data_AF-A0A2P2KZX5-F1
#
_entry.id   AF-A0A2P2KZX5-F1
#
_cell.length_a   1.000
_cell.length_b   1.000
_cell.length_c   1.000
_cell.angle_alpha   90.00
_cell.angle_beta   90.00
_cell.angle_gamma   90.00
#
_symmetry.space_group_name_H-M   'P 1'
#
loop_
_entity.id
_entity.type
_entity.pdbx_description
1 polymer ?
#
loop_
_entity_poly.entity_id
_entity_poly.type
_entity_poly.pdbx_seq_one_letter_code
_entity_poly.pdbx_strand_id
1 'polypeptide(L)'
;MANSYYKALDAISVSEIQALGIPPAVAEKLHKDVADILTAVASPADTWAHISKRVLHPDLPFPFHQMMYYGCFKDFGPDPPAWLPDPDSARLTNVGQLLERRGKELLGSKYSDPITCFSDFQEFSVANPEVYWKTVLDELSISFSVPPECILRENPSYPGGQWFPGACVNPAKNCLGLSCKRALNDEVIKWRDEGNDDSPVSSMTLEELRKEIWLVAYALDTLGLDRGSSIAIDMPMNVKSVVIYLAIVLAGYVVVSIADSFAPSEISTRLKISAARAIFTQVVFSSSFYCFLAS
;
A
#
# COMPACT_ATOMS: atom_id res chain seq x y z
N MET A 1 -9.01 20.27 22.26
CA MET A 1 -9.26 21.49 23.09
C MET A 1 -8.83 22.82 22.43
N ALA A 2 -8.18 22.81 21.27
CA ALA A 2 -7.77 24.06 20.58
C ALA A 2 -8.91 24.77 19.84
N ASN A 3 -9.92 24.04 19.37
CA ASN A 3 -10.95 24.58 18.46
C ASN A 3 -11.91 25.60 19.10
N SER A 4 -12.02 25.65 20.44
CA SER A 4 -12.91 26.58 21.14
C SER A 4 -12.45 28.04 21.15
N TYR A 5 -11.18 28.30 20.81
CA TYR A 5 -10.59 29.65 20.83
C TYR A 5 -10.66 30.38 19.49
N TYR A 6 -10.99 29.67 18.40
CA TYR A 6 -10.96 30.22 17.05
C TYR A 6 -12.37 30.52 16.52
N LYS A 7 -12.49 31.62 15.79
CA LYS A 7 -13.72 32.03 15.10
C LYS A 7 -13.84 31.29 13.76
N ALA A 8 -15.07 31.15 13.27
CA ALA A 8 -15.28 30.68 11.90
C ALA A 8 -14.70 31.74 10.95
N LEU A 9 -14.27 31.31 9.76
CA LEU A 9 -13.58 32.20 8.81
C LEU A 9 -14.39 33.44 8.43
N ASP A 10 -15.71 33.31 8.34
CA ASP A 10 -16.67 34.38 8.02
C ASP A 10 -16.83 35.43 9.15
N ALA A 11 -16.41 35.09 10.36
CA ALA A 11 -16.51 35.94 11.55
C ALA A 11 -15.17 36.61 11.94
N ILE A 12 -14.09 36.36 11.20
CA ILE A 12 -12.78 36.98 11.41
C ILE A 12 -12.78 38.38 10.80
N SER A 13 -12.41 39.40 11.56
CA SER A 13 -12.29 40.78 11.02
C SER A 13 -10.86 41.15 10.61
N VAL A 14 -10.73 42.18 9.75
CA VAL A 14 -9.43 42.75 9.36
C VAL A 14 -8.60 43.17 10.58
N SER A 15 -9.22 43.74 11.61
CA SER A 15 -8.52 44.17 12.83
C SER A 15 -7.92 42.99 13.60
N GLU A 16 -8.54 41.82 13.55
CA GLU A 16 -8.03 40.60 14.19
C GLU A 16 -6.82 40.04 13.45
N ILE A 17 -6.80 40.13 12.12
CA ILE A 17 -5.63 39.78 11.30
C ILE A 17 -4.47 40.73 11.59
N GLN A 18 -4.75 42.04 11.68
CA GLN A 18 -3.74 43.05 12.04
C GLN A 18 -3.15 42.83 13.44
N ALA A 19 -3.97 42.37 14.40
CA ALA A 19 -3.51 42.07 15.76
C ALA A 19 -2.45 40.96 15.83
N LEU A 20 -2.30 40.16 14.76
CA LEU A 20 -1.23 39.15 14.63
C LEU A 20 0.10 39.73 14.14
N GLY A 21 0.19 41.05 13.96
CA GLY A 21 1.40 41.74 13.46
C GLY A 21 1.46 41.86 11.93
N ILE A 22 0.36 41.61 11.22
CA ILE A 22 0.27 41.74 9.76
C ILE A 22 -0.02 43.20 9.38
N PRO A 23 0.73 43.82 8.44
CA PRO A 23 0.50 45.21 8.04
C PRO A 23 -0.91 45.46 7.50
N PRO A 24 -1.51 46.66 7.72
CA PRO A 24 -2.91 46.93 7.37
C PRO A 24 -3.31 46.60 5.93
N ALA A 25 -2.51 47.04 4.95
CA ALA A 25 -2.78 46.77 3.53
C ALA A 25 -2.72 45.26 3.18
N VAL A 26 -1.85 44.51 3.85
CA VAL A 26 -1.73 43.05 3.66
C VAL A 26 -2.91 42.34 4.33
N ALA A 27 -3.30 42.78 5.54
CA ALA A 27 -4.44 42.24 6.26
C ALA A 27 -5.77 42.44 5.50
N GLU A 28 -5.99 43.61 4.91
CA GLU A 28 -7.15 43.88 4.05
C GLU A 28 -7.20 42.96 2.83
N LYS A 29 -6.05 42.76 2.18
CA LYS A 29 -5.94 41.85 1.03
C LYS A 29 -6.22 40.40 1.45
N LEU A 30 -5.58 39.90 2.51
CA LEU A 30 -5.77 38.52 2.99
C LEU A 30 -7.23 38.27 3.39
N HIS A 31 -7.86 39.21 4.10
CA HIS A 31 -9.28 39.13 4.46
C HIS A 31 -10.18 39.03 3.22
N LYS A 32 -9.90 39.85 2.19
CA LYS A 32 -10.63 39.81 0.93
C LYS A 32 -10.43 38.47 0.20
N ASP A 33 -9.20 38.00 0.09
CA ASP A 33 -8.87 36.73 -0.58
C ASP A 33 -9.58 35.55 0.10
N VAL A 34 -9.66 35.54 1.44
CA VAL A 34 -10.43 34.52 2.20
C VAL A 34 -11.93 34.64 1.94
N ALA A 35 -12.50 35.85 1.96
CA ALA A 35 -13.92 36.06 1.67
C ALA A 35 -14.29 35.61 0.24
N ASP A 36 -13.44 35.90 -0.74
CA ASP A 36 -13.61 35.46 -2.12
C ASP A 36 -13.58 33.92 -2.22
N ILE A 37 -12.73 33.23 -1.46
CA ILE A 37 -12.72 31.76 -1.39
C ILE A 37 -14.00 31.21 -0.75
N LEU A 38 -14.46 31.80 0.35
CA LEU A 38 -15.68 31.37 1.04
C LEU A 38 -16.94 31.49 0.17
N THR A 39 -16.98 32.48 -0.72
CA THR A 39 -18.11 32.64 -1.66
C THR A 39 -18.04 31.69 -2.86
N ALA A 40 -16.83 31.26 -3.25
CA ALA A 40 -16.61 30.41 -4.40
C ALA A 40 -16.76 28.90 -4.11
N VAL A 41 -16.67 28.49 -2.83
CA VAL A 41 -16.46 27.10 -2.44
C VAL A 41 -17.41 26.69 -1.32
N ALA A 42 -17.99 25.49 -1.41
CA ALA A 42 -19.05 25.03 -0.49
C ALA A 42 -18.58 24.12 0.64
N SER A 43 -17.41 23.46 0.54
CA SER A 43 -16.94 22.48 1.54
C SER A 43 -15.73 22.98 2.32
N PRO A 44 -15.62 22.71 3.65
CA PRO A 44 -14.44 23.07 4.44
C PRO A 44 -13.12 22.49 3.88
N ALA A 45 -13.17 21.30 3.29
CA ALA A 45 -12.01 20.66 2.69
C ALA A 45 -11.47 21.47 1.50
N ASP A 46 -12.37 21.88 0.60
CA ASP A 46 -12.03 22.67 -0.57
C ASP A 46 -11.60 24.10 -0.14
N THR A 47 -12.30 24.70 0.83
CA THR A 47 -11.92 26.00 1.42
C THR A 47 -10.48 25.95 1.96
N TRP A 48 -10.13 24.90 2.71
CA TRP A 48 -8.77 24.73 3.21
C TRP A 48 -7.75 24.51 2.09
N ALA A 49 -8.08 23.73 1.06
CA ALA A 49 -7.21 23.52 -0.10
C ALA A 49 -6.89 24.83 -0.83
N HIS A 50 -7.87 25.73 -0.96
CA HIS A 50 -7.67 27.05 -1.55
C HIS A 50 -6.86 27.98 -0.65
N ILE A 51 -7.16 28.03 0.65
CA ILE A 51 -6.44 28.86 1.62
C ILE A 51 -4.97 28.45 1.70
N SER A 52 -4.69 27.15 1.85
CA SER A 52 -3.32 26.64 1.96
C SER A 52 -2.47 26.87 0.71
N LYS A 53 -3.08 26.85 -0.48
CA LYS A 53 -2.36 27.05 -1.76
C LYS A 53 -2.25 28.51 -2.19
N ARG A 54 -3.22 29.37 -1.84
CA ARG A 54 -3.34 30.73 -2.40
C ARG A 54 -3.16 31.85 -1.39
N VAL A 55 -3.44 31.60 -0.11
CA VAL A 55 -3.43 32.63 0.95
C VAL A 55 -2.21 32.47 1.85
N LEU A 56 -1.90 31.24 2.26
CA LEU A 56 -0.80 30.98 3.19
C LEU A 56 0.56 30.99 2.49
N HIS A 57 1.54 31.68 3.09
CA HIS A 57 2.94 31.65 2.69
C HIS A 57 3.87 31.67 3.92
N PRO A 58 5.11 31.17 3.81
CA PRO A 58 6.01 31.03 4.97
C PRO A 58 6.31 32.32 5.74
N ASP A 59 6.24 33.48 5.07
CA ASP A 59 6.50 34.77 5.72
C ASP A 59 5.33 35.29 6.60
N LEU A 60 4.16 34.63 6.60
CA LEU A 60 3.07 35.01 7.50
C LEU A 60 3.32 34.50 8.92
N PRO A 61 2.87 35.23 9.97
CA PRO A 61 2.98 34.77 11.34
C PRO A 61 2.27 33.43 11.54
N PHE A 62 2.91 32.47 12.22
CA PHE A 62 2.31 31.17 12.53
C PHE A 62 0.91 31.25 13.18
N PRO A 63 0.61 32.21 14.08
CA PRO A 63 -0.75 32.40 14.60
C PRO A 63 -1.81 32.65 13.52
N PHE A 64 -1.44 33.26 12.38
CA PHE A 64 -2.35 33.44 11.25
C PHE A 64 -2.66 32.11 10.55
N HIS A 65 -1.66 31.25 10.36
CA HIS A 65 -1.87 29.89 9.84
C HIS A 65 -2.82 29.10 10.74
N GLN A 66 -2.65 29.18 12.06
CA GLN A 66 -3.55 28.54 13.02
C GLN A 66 -4.96 29.11 12.94
N MET A 67 -5.09 30.44 12.87
CA MET A 67 -6.37 31.13 12.73
C MET A 67 -7.13 30.67 11.48
N MET A 68 -6.46 30.56 10.34
CA MET A 68 -7.07 30.07 9.10
C MET A 68 -7.45 28.60 9.19
N TYR A 69 -6.59 27.76 9.76
CA TYR A 69 -6.83 26.31 9.86
C TYR A 69 -8.00 25.97 10.79
N TYR A 70 -7.94 26.44 12.04
CA TYR A 70 -8.99 26.17 13.03
C TYR A 70 -10.29 26.90 12.70
N GLY A 71 -10.21 28.07 12.05
CA GLY A 71 -11.41 28.75 11.56
C GLY A 71 -12.10 27.98 10.44
N CYS A 72 -11.34 27.34 9.56
CA CYS A 72 -11.88 26.50 8.48
C CYS A 72 -12.57 25.24 9.01
N PHE A 73 -11.96 24.59 10.00
CA PHE A 73 -12.44 23.33 10.59
C PHE A 73 -13.13 23.51 11.95
N LYS A 74 -13.72 24.69 12.19
CA LYS A 74 -14.34 25.01 13.47
C LYS A 74 -15.40 23.98 13.89
N ASP A 75 -16.18 23.51 12.92
CA ASP A 75 -17.29 22.58 13.14
C ASP A 75 -16.89 21.11 12.99
N PHE A 76 -15.61 20.80 12.76
CA PHE A 76 -15.13 19.44 12.54
C PHE A 76 -15.00 18.62 13.84
N GLY A 77 -15.16 19.27 15.01
CA GLY A 77 -15.01 18.63 16.32
C GLY A 77 -13.69 18.98 17.02
N PRO A 78 -13.28 18.24 18.07
CA PRO A 78 -12.15 18.62 18.92
C PRO A 78 -10.79 18.51 18.22
N ASP A 79 -10.69 17.66 17.20
CA ASP A 79 -9.46 17.31 16.47
C ASP A 79 -9.70 17.45 14.96
N PRO A 80 -9.41 18.64 14.38
CA PRO A 80 -9.51 18.86 12.95
C PRO A 80 -8.47 18.01 12.17
N PRO A 81 -8.73 17.72 10.88
CA PRO A 81 -7.90 16.80 10.12
C PRO A 81 -6.57 17.46 9.73
N ALA A 82 -5.44 16.85 10.11
CA ALA A 82 -4.11 17.39 9.80
C ALA A 82 -3.84 17.46 8.29
N TRP A 83 -4.48 16.59 7.52
CA TRP A 83 -4.42 16.54 6.07
C TRP A 83 -5.72 15.95 5.53
N LEU A 84 -6.16 16.44 4.38
CA LEU A 84 -7.26 15.86 3.63
C LEU A 84 -6.79 15.60 2.19
N PRO A 85 -7.17 14.45 1.61
CA PRO A 85 -6.88 14.18 0.21
C PRO A 85 -7.62 15.17 -0.67
N ASP A 86 -6.93 15.65 -1.70
CA ASP A 86 -7.54 16.37 -2.81
C ASP A 86 -8.59 15.49 -3.49
N PRO A 87 -9.83 15.98 -3.75
CA PRO A 87 -10.91 15.14 -4.25
C PRO A 87 -10.61 14.47 -5.60
N ASP A 88 -9.95 15.19 -6.51
CA ASP A 88 -9.56 14.65 -7.81
C ASP A 88 -8.51 13.54 -7.63
N SER A 89 -7.54 13.76 -6.75
CA SER A 89 -6.54 12.76 -6.38
C SER A 89 -7.16 11.51 -5.77
N ALA A 90 -8.18 11.66 -4.92
CA ALA A 90 -8.90 10.53 -4.31
C ALA A 90 -9.61 9.67 -5.37
N ARG A 91 -10.23 10.29 -6.39
CA ARG A 91 -10.87 9.58 -7.52
C ARG A 91 -9.86 8.80 -8.36
N LEU A 92 -8.62 9.28 -8.45
CA LEU A 92 -7.55 8.62 -9.21
C LEU A 92 -6.91 7.43 -8.49
N THR A 93 -7.19 7.22 -7.19
CA THR A 93 -6.72 6.02 -6.47
C THR A 93 -7.30 4.73 -7.06
N ASN A 94 -6.67 3.58 -6.81
CA ASN A 94 -7.19 2.30 -7.30
C ASN A 94 -8.64 2.03 -6.82
N VAL A 95 -8.94 2.33 -5.56
CA VAL A 95 -10.30 2.21 -5.00
C VAL A 95 -11.23 3.27 -5.58
N GLY A 96 -10.75 4.50 -5.74
CA GLY A 96 -11.48 5.58 -6.40
C GLY A 96 -11.93 5.19 -7.80
N GLN A 97 -11.01 4.73 -8.63
CA GLN A 97 -11.30 4.28 -9.99
C GLN A 97 -12.22 3.06 -10.04
N LEU A 98 -12.09 2.12 -9.09
CA LEU A 98 -13.01 1.00 -8.96
C LEU A 98 -14.43 1.48 -8.68
N LEU A 99 -14.61 2.40 -7.74
CA LEU A 99 -15.91 2.98 -7.40
C LEU A 99 -16.47 3.85 -8.53
N GLU A 100 -15.64 4.60 -9.25
CA GLU A 100 -16.11 5.32 -10.45
C GLU A 100 -16.66 4.37 -11.52
N ARG A 101 -16.02 3.21 -11.73
CA ARG A 101 -16.47 2.22 -12.72
C ARG A 101 -17.67 1.39 -12.24
N ARG A 102 -17.66 0.96 -10.98
CA ARG A 102 -18.56 -0.09 -10.46
C ARG A 102 -19.38 0.33 -9.25
N GLY A 103 -19.23 1.55 -8.74
CA GLY A 103 -19.94 2.02 -7.54
C GLY A 103 -21.47 1.93 -7.66
N LYS A 104 -22.02 2.25 -8.84
CA LYS A 104 -23.46 2.09 -9.12
C LYS A 104 -23.90 0.62 -9.17
N GLU A 105 -23.04 -0.29 -9.60
CA GLU A 105 -23.30 -1.73 -9.61
C GLU A 105 -23.31 -2.27 -8.17
N LEU A 106 -22.33 -1.84 -7.35
CA LEU A 106 -22.10 -2.37 -6.01
C LEU A 106 -23.03 -1.76 -4.96
N LEU A 107 -23.30 -0.45 -5.04
CA LEU A 107 -24.07 0.30 -4.03
C LEU A 107 -25.43 0.81 -4.55
N GLY A 108 -25.75 0.56 -5.83
CA GLY A 108 -27.03 0.94 -6.42
C GLY A 108 -27.25 2.46 -6.44
N SER A 109 -28.46 2.88 -6.08
CA SER A 109 -28.85 4.29 -6.05
C SER A 109 -28.20 5.11 -4.93
N LYS A 110 -27.56 4.45 -3.95
CA LYS A 110 -26.83 5.14 -2.87
C LYS A 110 -25.52 5.75 -3.36
N TYR A 111 -24.97 5.26 -4.48
CA TYR A 111 -23.69 5.73 -4.96
C TYR A 111 -23.77 7.14 -5.56
N SER A 112 -23.00 8.07 -4.99
CA SER A 112 -22.75 9.42 -5.53
C SER A 112 -21.33 9.57 -6.04
N ASP A 113 -20.33 9.40 -5.19
CA ASP A 113 -18.91 9.56 -5.51
C ASP A 113 -18.03 8.67 -4.62
N PRO A 114 -16.76 8.42 -5.00
CA PRO A 114 -15.91 7.49 -4.26
C PRO A 114 -15.59 7.90 -2.82
N ILE A 115 -15.60 9.20 -2.51
CA ILE A 115 -15.19 9.70 -1.20
C ILE A 115 -16.35 9.57 -0.22
N THR A 116 -17.51 10.12 -0.59
CA THR A 116 -18.69 10.10 0.29
C THR A 116 -19.22 8.68 0.51
N CYS A 117 -19.11 7.82 -0.50
CA CYS A 117 -19.56 6.44 -0.43
C CYS A 117 -18.49 5.44 0.04
N PHE A 118 -17.31 5.88 0.49
CA PHE A 118 -16.26 4.95 0.94
C PHE A 118 -16.74 4.11 2.14
N SER A 119 -17.44 4.72 3.08
CA SER A 119 -18.03 4.00 4.23
C SER A 119 -19.10 3.00 3.80
N ASP A 120 -20.00 3.39 2.88
CA ASP A 120 -20.99 2.46 2.31
C ASP A 120 -20.31 1.28 1.60
N PHE A 121 -19.21 1.54 0.87
CA PHE A 121 -18.43 0.48 0.23
C PHE A 121 -17.75 -0.45 1.23
N GLN A 122 -17.26 0.08 2.35
CA GLN A 122 -16.69 -0.72 3.42
C GLN A 122 -17.74 -1.57 4.13
N GLU A 123 -18.94 -1.04 4.38
CA GLU A 123 -20.07 -1.84 4.90
C GLU A 123 -20.48 -2.93 3.90
N PHE A 124 -20.55 -2.59 2.61
CA PHE A 124 -20.85 -3.54 1.54
C PHE A 124 -19.83 -4.69 1.48
N SER A 125 -18.54 -4.41 1.62
CA SER A 125 -17.49 -5.43 1.53
C SER A 125 -17.57 -6.47 2.64
N VAL A 126 -18.00 -6.05 3.84
CA VAL A 126 -18.22 -6.92 5.00
C VAL A 126 -19.51 -7.74 4.82
N ALA A 127 -20.58 -7.11 4.34
CA ALA A 127 -21.87 -7.78 4.17
C ALA A 127 -21.92 -8.73 2.96
N ASN A 128 -21.09 -8.50 1.94
CA ASN A 128 -21.12 -9.23 0.66
C ASN A 128 -19.72 -9.74 0.25
N PRO A 129 -19.07 -10.61 1.06
CA PRO A 129 -17.71 -11.06 0.79
C PRO A 129 -17.57 -11.78 -0.56
N GLU A 130 -18.59 -12.54 -0.97
CA GLU A 130 -18.59 -13.26 -2.25
C GLU A 130 -18.46 -12.31 -3.45
N VAL A 131 -19.21 -11.20 -3.45
CA VAL A 131 -19.19 -10.21 -4.54
C VAL A 131 -17.94 -9.35 -4.46
N TYR A 132 -17.57 -8.92 -3.25
CA TYR A 132 -16.41 -8.07 -3.01
C TYR A 132 -15.10 -8.75 -3.42
N TRP A 133 -14.83 -9.95 -2.90
CA TRP A 133 -13.55 -10.61 -3.19
C TRP A 133 -13.44 -11.08 -4.62
N LYS A 134 -14.54 -11.52 -5.25
CA LYS A 134 -14.54 -11.79 -6.69
C LYS A 134 -14.14 -10.54 -7.48
N THR A 135 -14.73 -9.39 -7.13
CA THR A 135 -14.37 -8.10 -7.72
C THR A 135 -12.91 -7.75 -7.53
N VAL A 136 -12.37 -7.92 -6.32
CA VAL A 136 -10.95 -7.66 -6.03
C VAL A 136 -10.02 -8.59 -6.82
N LEU A 137 -10.32 -9.89 -6.89
CA LEU A 137 -9.52 -10.86 -7.63
C LEU A 137 -9.50 -10.56 -9.13
N ASP A 138 -10.63 -10.14 -9.69
CA ASP A 138 -10.74 -9.72 -11.10
C ASP A 138 -9.93 -8.43 -11.36
N GLU A 139 -10.04 -7.42 -10.49
CA GLU A 139 -9.29 -6.16 -10.59
C GLU A 139 -7.77 -6.37 -10.44
N LEU A 140 -7.36 -7.30 -9.58
CA LEU A 140 -5.96 -7.71 -9.43
C LEU A 140 -5.50 -8.68 -10.52
N SER A 141 -6.40 -9.12 -11.40
CA SER A 141 -6.14 -10.09 -12.47
C SER A 141 -5.50 -11.39 -11.95
N ILE A 142 -5.98 -11.89 -10.81
CA ILE A 142 -5.47 -13.12 -10.20
C ILE A 142 -5.90 -14.34 -11.02
N SER A 143 -4.93 -15.10 -11.49
CA SER A 143 -5.13 -16.34 -12.24
C SER A 143 -5.04 -17.56 -11.33
N PHE A 144 -6.11 -18.33 -11.32
CA PHE A 144 -6.19 -19.64 -10.70
C PHE A 144 -6.00 -20.73 -11.75
N SER A 145 -5.30 -21.81 -11.40
CA SER A 145 -5.29 -23.03 -12.23
C SER A 145 -6.56 -23.85 -12.02
N VAL A 146 -7.12 -23.82 -10.82
CA VAL A 146 -8.46 -24.32 -10.50
C VAL A 146 -9.18 -23.20 -9.76
N PRO A 147 -10.28 -22.64 -10.30
CA PRO A 147 -11.01 -21.58 -9.63
C PRO A 147 -11.65 -22.09 -8.33
N PRO A 148 -11.86 -21.20 -7.34
CA PRO A 148 -12.53 -21.59 -6.11
C PRO A 148 -14.00 -21.93 -6.35
N GLU A 149 -14.55 -22.84 -5.55
CA GLU A 149 -15.98 -23.20 -5.59
C GLU A 149 -16.88 -22.04 -5.11
N CYS A 150 -16.40 -21.29 -4.10
CA CYS A 150 -16.95 -20.04 -3.60
C CYS A 150 -15.82 -19.23 -2.93
N ILE A 151 -16.05 -17.96 -2.57
CA ILE A 151 -15.03 -17.16 -1.86
C ILE A 151 -14.87 -17.62 -0.42
N LEU A 152 -15.98 -17.79 0.31
CA LEU A 152 -15.97 -18.16 1.72
C LEU A 152 -17.04 -19.22 1.98
N ARG A 153 -16.61 -20.36 2.52
CA ARG A 153 -17.49 -21.39 3.05
C ARG A 153 -17.52 -21.29 4.56
N GLU A 154 -18.68 -20.98 5.12
CA GLU A 154 -18.86 -21.00 6.57
C GLU A 154 -18.65 -22.41 7.13
N ASN A 155 -17.97 -22.49 8.27
CA ASN A 155 -17.79 -23.73 8.99
C ASN A 155 -17.92 -23.46 10.51
N PRO A 156 -18.96 -23.97 11.18
CA PRO A 156 -19.14 -23.76 12.62
C PRO A 156 -17.99 -24.26 13.49
N SER A 157 -17.17 -25.20 12.99
CA SER A 157 -16.02 -25.76 13.71
C SER A 157 -14.76 -24.90 13.60
N TYR A 158 -14.72 -23.95 12.65
CA TYR A 158 -13.58 -23.09 12.40
C TYR A 158 -14.06 -21.63 12.34
N PRO A 159 -13.98 -20.87 13.44
CA PRO A 159 -14.35 -19.46 13.44
C PRO A 159 -13.50 -18.72 12.38
N GLY A 160 -14.17 -18.16 11.36
CA GLY A 160 -13.54 -17.55 10.19
C GLY A 160 -13.78 -18.28 8.85
N GLY A 161 -14.32 -19.50 8.88
CA GLY A 161 -14.67 -20.28 7.69
C GLY A 161 -13.47 -20.75 6.87
N GLN A 162 -13.76 -21.37 5.73
CA GLN A 162 -12.76 -21.81 4.74
C GLN A 162 -12.79 -20.88 3.52
N TRP A 163 -11.68 -20.19 3.28
CA TRP A 163 -11.51 -19.30 2.13
C TRP A 163 -11.08 -20.08 0.88
N PHE A 164 -11.66 -19.73 -0.26
CA PHE A 164 -11.35 -20.26 -1.58
C PHE A 164 -11.30 -21.81 -1.64
N PRO A 165 -12.31 -22.53 -1.13
CA PRO A 165 -12.32 -24.00 -1.16
C PRO A 165 -12.15 -24.52 -2.59
N GLY A 166 -11.26 -25.51 -2.74
CA GLY A 166 -10.97 -26.17 -4.01
C GLY A 166 -10.07 -25.39 -4.96
N ALA A 167 -9.74 -24.13 -4.66
CA ALA A 167 -8.88 -23.34 -5.53
C ALA A 167 -7.43 -23.81 -5.52
N CYS A 168 -6.82 -23.80 -6.70
CA CYS A 168 -5.39 -23.96 -6.88
C CYS A 168 -4.82 -22.69 -7.51
N VAL A 169 -3.85 -22.08 -6.84
CA VAL A 169 -3.17 -20.86 -7.28
C VAL A 169 -1.68 -20.97 -7.01
N ASN A 170 -0.87 -20.43 -7.91
CA ASN A 170 0.54 -20.21 -7.64
C ASN A 170 0.80 -18.69 -7.62
N PRO A 171 1.07 -18.08 -6.46
CA PRO A 171 1.25 -16.64 -6.35
C PRO A 171 2.52 -16.16 -7.09
N ALA A 172 3.61 -16.94 -7.08
CA ALA A 172 4.81 -16.60 -7.86
C ALA A 172 4.52 -16.56 -9.37
N LYS A 173 3.69 -17.48 -9.88
CA LYS A 173 3.24 -17.45 -11.28
C LYS A 173 2.43 -16.20 -11.60
N ASN A 174 1.58 -15.73 -10.68
CA ASN A 174 0.84 -14.47 -10.83
C ASN A 174 1.80 -13.27 -10.85
N CYS A 175 2.81 -13.24 -9.98
CA CYS A 175 3.84 -12.19 -10.00
C CYS A 175 4.63 -12.15 -11.32
N LEU A 176 4.83 -13.30 -11.97
CA LEU A 176 5.62 -13.42 -13.19
C LEU A 176 4.78 -13.40 -14.49
N GLY A 177 3.45 -13.27 -14.36
CA GLY A 177 2.52 -13.24 -15.47
C GLY A 177 2.66 -11.99 -16.32
N LEU A 178 2.37 -12.13 -17.62
CA LEU A 178 2.21 -11.01 -18.55
C LEU A 178 0.79 -10.45 -18.44
N SER A 179 0.64 -9.15 -18.67
CA SER A 179 -0.67 -8.50 -18.72
C SER A 179 -0.65 -7.35 -19.74
N CYS A 180 -1.80 -6.74 -20.00
CA CYS A 180 -1.86 -5.52 -20.83
C CYS A 180 -1.02 -4.36 -20.27
N LYS A 181 -0.65 -4.41 -18.99
CA LYS A 181 0.17 -3.41 -18.29
C LYS A 181 1.57 -3.90 -17.96
N ARG A 182 1.94 -5.13 -18.37
CA ARG A 182 3.23 -5.73 -18.02
C ARG A 182 3.80 -6.58 -19.16
N ALA A 183 4.93 -6.13 -19.69
CA ALA A 183 5.72 -6.78 -20.73
C ALA A 183 7.02 -7.38 -20.16
N LEU A 184 7.71 -8.19 -20.99
CA LEU A 184 8.94 -8.88 -20.61
C LEU A 184 10.13 -7.92 -20.37
N ASN A 185 10.17 -6.83 -21.11
CA ASN A 185 11.22 -5.80 -21.04
C ASN A 185 10.98 -4.75 -19.96
N ASP A 186 9.87 -4.83 -19.21
CA ASP A 186 9.60 -3.91 -18.11
C ASP A 186 10.57 -4.16 -16.95
N GLU A 187 11.12 -3.10 -16.38
CA GLU A 187 11.91 -3.17 -15.14
C GLU A 187 11.00 -3.51 -13.95
N VAL A 188 11.28 -4.61 -13.26
CA VAL A 188 10.44 -5.12 -12.16
C VAL A 188 11.16 -5.18 -10.82
N ILE A 189 12.49 -5.19 -10.82
CA ILE A 189 13.30 -5.05 -9.60
C ILE A 189 14.29 -3.91 -9.80
N LYS A 190 14.40 -3.06 -8.79
CA LYS A 190 15.45 -2.06 -8.66
C LYS A 190 16.14 -2.26 -7.33
N TRP A 191 17.46 -2.26 -7.33
CA TRP A 191 18.23 -2.44 -6.10
C TRP A 191 19.53 -1.65 -6.16
N ARG A 192 20.11 -1.51 -4.98
CA ARG A 192 21.46 -1.00 -4.78
C ARG A 192 22.07 -1.86 -3.68
N ASP A 193 23.30 -2.29 -3.90
CA ASP A 193 24.03 -3.05 -2.91
C ASP A 193 24.49 -2.14 -1.76
N GLU A 194 24.53 -2.68 -0.55
CA GLU A 194 24.98 -1.97 0.63
C GLU A 194 26.41 -1.43 0.43
N GLY A 195 26.64 -0.18 0.87
CA GLY A 195 27.92 0.50 0.68
C GLY A 195 28.14 1.14 -0.69
N ASN A 196 27.20 1.01 -1.63
CA ASN A 196 27.29 1.58 -2.98
C ASN A 196 26.33 2.76 -3.20
N ASP A 197 26.15 3.65 -2.21
CA ASP A 197 25.20 4.78 -2.25
C ASP A 197 25.41 5.74 -3.41
N ASP A 198 26.66 5.93 -3.83
CA ASP A 198 27.04 6.78 -4.96
C ASP A 198 26.95 6.07 -6.32
N SER A 199 26.69 4.76 -6.34
CA SER A 199 26.55 4.00 -7.58
C SER A 199 25.14 4.13 -8.20
N PRO A 200 25.03 4.03 -9.54
CA PRO A 200 23.74 3.93 -10.21
C PRO A 200 22.90 2.78 -9.65
N VAL A 201 21.59 3.02 -9.52
CA VAL A 201 20.64 1.97 -9.14
C VAL A 201 20.63 0.90 -10.22
N SER A 202 20.83 -0.35 -9.83
CA SER A 202 20.71 -1.50 -10.72
C SER A 202 19.24 -1.84 -10.95
N SER A 203 18.93 -2.39 -12.12
CA SER A 203 17.59 -2.85 -12.47
C SER A 203 17.62 -4.21 -13.13
N MET A 204 16.49 -4.92 -13.05
CA MET A 204 16.26 -6.22 -13.67
C MET A 204 14.89 -6.22 -14.31
N THR A 205 14.84 -6.67 -15.55
CA THR A 205 13.63 -6.82 -16.34
C THR A 205 12.83 -8.06 -15.92
N LEU A 206 11.56 -8.11 -16.30
CA LEU A 206 10.72 -9.29 -16.03
C LEU A 206 11.27 -10.55 -16.72
N GLU A 207 11.84 -10.42 -17.91
CA GLU A 207 12.47 -11.52 -18.63
C GLU A 207 13.64 -12.13 -17.84
N GLU A 208 14.56 -11.28 -17.37
CA GLU A 208 15.70 -11.68 -16.57
C GLU A 208 15.26 -12.30 -15.24
N LEU A 209 14.33 -11.65 -14.54
CA LEU A 209 13.78 -12.17 -13.29
C LEU A 209 13.17 -13.56 -13.48
N ARG A 210 12.36 -13.74 -14.53
CA ARG A 210 11.78 -15.05 -14.86
C ARG A 210 12.88 -16.06 -15.10
N LYS A 211 13.87 -15.76 -15.94
CA LYS A 211 14.94 -16.69 -16.28
C LYS A 211 15.66 -17.19 -15.03
N GLU A 212 16.04 -16.30 -14.12
CA GLU A 212 16.71 -16.65 -12.86
C GLU A 212 15.81 -17.48 -11.94
N ILE A 213 14.54 -17.11 -11.79
CA ILE A 213 13.58 -17.86 -10.97
C ILE A 213 13.37 -19.27 -11.51
N TRP A 214 13.17 -19.41 -12.81
CA TRP A 214 12.99 -20.72 -13.45
C TRP A 214 14.23 -21.59 -13.25
N LEU A 215 15.42 -21.03 -13.43
CA LEU A 215 16.67 -21.75 -13.22
C LEU A 215 16.77 -22.31 -11.80
N VAL A 216 16.49 -21.50 -10.78
CA VAL A 216 16.52 -21.93 -9.38
C VAL A 216 15.42 -22.96 -9.09
N ALA A 217 14.21 -22.75 -9.61
CA ALA A 217 13.10 -23.68 -9.43
C ALA A 217 13.42 -25.08 -10.01
N TYR A 218 13.99 -25.13 -11.22
CA TYR A 218 14.43 -26.40 -11.81
C TYR A 218 15.58 -27.04 -11.03
N ALA A 219 16.52 -26.24 -10.51
CA ALA A 219 17.60 -26.76 -9.67
C ALA A 219 17.05 -27.39 -8.38
N LEU A 220 16.02 -26.79 -7.76
CA LEU A 220 15.37 -27.36 -6.57
C LEU A 220 14.73 -28.73 -6.83
N ASP A 221 14.14 -28.94 -8.01
CA ASP A 221 13.56 -30.24 -8.37
C ASP A 221 14.62 -31.35 -8.44
N THR A 222 15.89 -31.02 -8.71
CA THR A 222 17.00 -31.99 -8.71
C THR A 222 17.37 -32.50 -7.32
N LEU A 223 16.91 -31.83 -6.25
CA LEU A 223 17.17 -32.24 -4.87
C LEU A 223 16.32 -33.44 -4.42
N GLY A 224 15.29 -33.81 -5.19
CA GLY A 224 14.42 -34.94 -4.88
C GLY A 224 13.59 -34.76 -3.61
N LEU A 225 13.27 -33.52 -3.23
CA LEU A 225 12.43 -33.20 -2.08
C LEU A 225 10.95 -33.40 -2.42
N ASP A 226 10.17 -33.82 -1.43
CA ASP A 226 8.71 -33.87 -1.58
C ASP A 226 8.12 -32.46 -1.74
N ARG A 227 7.11 -32.30 -2.61
CA ARG A 227 6.37 -31.03 -2.71
C ARG A 227 5.79 -30.64 -1.35
N GLY A 228 5.82 -29.36 -1.05
CA GLY A 228 5.46 -28.84 0.27
C GLY A 228 6.56 -28.96 1.33
N SER A 229 7.73 -29.53 1.00
CA SER A 229 8.89 -29.48 1.90
C SER A 229 9.29 -28.04 2.20
N SER A 230 9.71 -27.79 3.45
CA SER A 230 10.22 -26.50 3.89
C SER A 230 11.66 -26.28 3.40
N ILE A 231 11.93 -25.12 2.81
CA ILE A 231 13.27 -24.68 2.39
C ILE A 231 13.55 -23.34 3.05
N ALA A 232 14.64 -23.28 3.82
CA ALA A 232 15.04 -22.08 4.53
C ALA A 232 15.84 -21.12 3.65
N ILE A 233 15.69 -19.83 3.92
CA ILE A 233 16.52 -18.77 3.38
C ILE A 233 17.12 -18.02 4.55
N ASP A 234 18.44 -18.06 4.66
CA ASP A 234 19.24 -17.33 5.64
C ASP A 234 20.23 -16.42 4.89
N MET A 235 19.70 -15.30 4.38
CA MET A 235 20.37 -14.38 3.46
C MET A 235 19.88 -12.94 3.70
N PRO A 236 20.72 -11.92 3.44
CA PRO A 236 20.31 -10.52 3.43
C PRO A 236 19.32 -10.23 2.32
N MET A 237 18.60 -9.11 2.46
CA MET A 237 17.67 -8.61 1.46
C MET A 237 18.40 -8.09 0.21
N ASN A 238 18.75 -9.00 -0.69
CA ASN A 238 19.33 -8.71 -2.00
C ASN A 238 18.47 -9.30 -3.13
N VAL A 239 18.78 -8.95 -4.39
CA VAL A 239 18.02 -9.44 -5.56
C VAL A 239 17.96 -10.97 -5.65
N LYS A 240 19.02 -11.67 -5.23
CA LYS A 240 19.08 -13.14 -5.24
C LYS A 240 18.14 -13.76 -4.21
N SER A 241 18.00 -13.16 -3.03
CA SER A 241 17.03 -13.61 -2.02
C SER A 241 15.59 -13.54 -2.54
N VAL A 242 15.26 -12.50 -3.32
CA VAL A 242 13.94 -12.36 -3.98
C VAL A 242 13.73 -13.44 -5.03
N VAL A 243 14.74 -13.69 -5.88
CA VAL A 243 14.72 -14.78 -6.88
C VAL A 243 14.50 -16.13 -6.20
N ILE A 244 15.27 -16.45 -5.17
CA ILE A 244 15.20 -17.72 -4.43
C ILE A 244 13.82 -17.89 -3.77
N TYR A 245 13.31 -16.85 -3.12
CA TYR A 245 11.98 -16.87 -2.50
C TYR A 245 10.90 -17.22 -3.53
N LEU A 246 10.87 -16.50 -4.66
CA LEU A 246 9.88 -16.74 -5.70
C LEU A 246 10.06 -18.10 -6.37
N ALA A 247 11.29 -18.61 -6.50
CA ALA A 247 11.58 -19.93 -7.05
C ALA A 247 11.08 -21.07 -6.16
N ILE A 248 11.29 -21.00 -4.84
CA ILE A 248 10.77 -21.99 -3.88
C ILE A 248 9.24 -22.04 -3.96
N VAL A 249 8.57 -20.88 -3.97
CA VAL A 249 7.11 -20.78 -4.12
C VAL A 249 6.65 -21.29 -5.48
N LEU A 250 7.37 -20.97 -6.56
CA LEU A 250 7.04 -21.42 -7.92
C LEU A 250 7.10 -22.94 -8.03
N ALA A 251 8.10 -23.57 -7.43
CA ALA A 251 8.29 -25.02 -7.43
C ALA A 251 7.33 -25.76 -6.48
N GLY A 252 6.57 -25.05 -5.64
CA GLY A 252 5.59 -25.64 -4.73
C GLY A 252 6.16 -26.13 -3.40
N TYR A 253 7.27 -25.53 -2.96
CA TYR A 253 7.85 -25.72 -1.64
C TYR A 253 7.41 -24.61 -0.68
N VAL A 254 7.65 -24.81 0.62
CA VAL A 254 7.34 -23.83 1.68
C VAL A 254 8.59 -23.02 2.00
N VAL A 255 8.52 -21.70 1.87
CA VAL A 255 9.64 -20.83 2.22
C VAL A 255 9.70 -20.63 3.74
N VAL A 256 10.90 -20.76 4.32
CA VAL A 256 11.18 -20.40 5.71
C VAL A 256 12.23 -19.28 5.71
N SER A 257 11.78 -18.03 5.79
CA SER A 257 12.70 -16.89 5.87
C SER A 257 13.25 -16.74 7.28
N ILE A 258 14.58 -16.70 7.40
CA ILE A 258 15.33 -16.49 8.62
C ILE A 258 16.14 -15.21 8.45
N ALA A 259 16.11 -14.33 9.46
CA ALA A 259 16.90 -13.11 9.44
C ALA A 259 18.39 -13.47 9.57
N ASP A 260 19.19 -12.97 8.64
CA ASP A 260 20.65 -13.18 8.54
C ASP A 260 21.44 -12.55 9.70
N SER A 261 20.81 -11.64 10.44
CA SER A 261 21.35 -11.04 11.67
C SER A 261 21.24 -11.93 12.91
N PHE A 262 20.57 -13.09 12.83
CA PHE A 262 20.39 -13.95 13.99
C PHE A 262 21.65 -14.71 14.37
N ALA A 263 21.80 -14.92 15.68
CA ALA A 263 22.83 -15.80 16.21
C ALA A 263 22.62 -17.25 15.72
N PRO A 264 23.68 -18.06 15.60
CA PRO A 264 23.56 -19.44 15.10
C PRO A 264 22.55 -20.31 15.86
N SER A 265 22.38 -20.10 17.17
CA SER A 265 21.37 -20.80 17.98
C SER A 265 19.94 -20.46 17.57
N GLU A 266 19.70 -19.22 17.19
CA GLU A 266 18.41 -18.72 16.74
C GLU A 266 18.06 -19.22 15.33
N ILE A 267 19.05 -19.29 14.43
CA ILE A 267 18.92 -19.91 13.11
C ILE A 267 18.60 -21.40 13.26
N SER A 268 19.39 -22.12 14.08
CA SER A 268 19.18 -23.55 14.34
C SER A 268 17.77 -23.85 14.89
N THR A 269 17.27 -23.01 15.79
CA THR A 269 15.93 -23.17 16.37
C THR A 269 14.84 -23.08 15.28
N ARG A 270 14.96 -22.12 14.37
CA ARG A 270 13.99 -21.92 13.28
C ARG A 270 14.02 -23.07 12.27
N LEU A 271 15.21 -23.52 11.89
CA LEU A 271 15.37 -24.68 11.01
C LEU A 271 14.69 -25.94 11.58
N LYS A 272 14.82 -26.16 12.89
CA LYS A 272 14.20 -27.30 13.59
C LYS A 272 12.68 -27.18 13.65
N ILE A 273 12.16 -26.03 14.07
CA ILE A 273 10.70 -25.82 14.22
C ILE A 273 10.00 -25.90 12.86
N SER A 274 10.64 -25.42 11.79
CA SER A 274 10.08 -25.48 10.45
C SER A 274 10.28 -26.82 9.72
N ALA A 275 11.05 -27.74 10.33
CA ALA A 275 11.53 -28.97 9.69
C ALA A 275 12.13 -28.71 8.29
N ALA A 276 12.99 -27.69 8.18
CA ALA A 276 13.62 -27.33 6.91
C ALA A 276 14.43 -28.51 6.36
N ARG A 277 14.26 -28.82 5.07
CA ARG A 277 14.96 -29.90 4.35
C ARG A 277 16.18 -29.42 3.58
N ALA A 278 16.20 -28.13 3.26
CA ALA A 278 17.33 -27.46 2.61
C ALA A 278 17.41 -26.02 3.11
N ILE A 279 18.57 -25.41 2.93
CA ILE A 279 18.82 -24.01 3.25
C ILE A 279 19.63 -23.34 2.14
N PHE A 280 19.18 -22.16 1.71
CA PHE A 280 20.00 -21.20 0.98
C PHE A 280 20.67 -20.26 1.96
N THR A 281 21.98 -20.08 1.83
CA THR A 281 22.76 -19.12 2.61
C THR A 281 23.93 -18.57 1.78
N GLN A 282 24.66 -17.63 2.36
CA GLN A 282 25.80 -16.96 1.73
C GLN A 282 27.09 -17.23 2.51
N VAL A 283 28.21 -17.35 1.79
CA VAL A 283 29.48 -17.77 2.40
C VAL A 283 30.25 -16.59 3.00
N VAL A 284 30.12 -15.40 2.42
CA VAL A 284 30.68 -14.11 2.86
C VAL A 284 29.82 -13.01 2.19
N PHE A 285 29.83 -11.75 2.66
CA PHE A 285 29.28 -10.56 1.97
C PHE A 285 29.92 -10.26 0.60
N SER A 286 30.38 -11.27 -0.14
CA SER A 286 30.81 -11.19 -1.54
C SER A 286 30.18 -12.33 -2.37
N SER A 287 29.17 -11.94 -3.15
CA SER A 287 28.67 -12.47 -4.44
C SER A 287 28.42 -13.97 -4.71
N SER A 288 28.77 -14.93 -3.85
CA SER A 288 28.62 -16.38 -4.11
C SER A 288 27.63 -17.07 -3.16
N PHE A 289 26.75 -17.93 -3.69
CA PHE A 289 25.64 -18.59 -2.96
C PHE A 289 25.61 -20.09 -3.23
N TYR A 290 25.20 -20.86 -2.21
CA TYR A 290 25.07 -22.32 -2.27
C TYR A 290 23.78 -22.77 -1.57
N CYS A 291 23.20 -23.87 -2.06
CA CYS A 291 22.12 -24.59 -1.40
C CYS A 291 22.72 -25.81 -0.68
N PHE A 292 22.46 -25.95 0.61
CA PHE A 292 22.87 -27.09 1.40
C PHE A 292 21.65 -27.90 1.83
N LEU A 293 21.78 -29.24 1.83
CA LEU A 293 20.79 -30.11 2.46
C LEU A 293 20.87 -29.90 3.98
N ALA A 294 19.72 -29.61 4.60
CA ALA A 294 19.63 -29.49 6.05
C ALA A 294 19.50 -30.91 6.62
N SER A 295 20.52 -31.36 7.33
CA SER A 295 20.56 -32.65 8.04
C SER A 295 20.20 -32.51 9.52
#